data_AF-A0A067GY30-F1
#
_entry.id   AF-A0A067GY30-F1
#
_cell.length_a   1.000
_cell.length_b   1.000
_cell.length_c   1.000
_cell.angle_alpha   90.00
_cell.angle_beta   90.00
_cell.angle_gamma   90.00
#
_symmetry.space_group_name_H-M   'P 1'
#
loop_
_entity.id
_entity.type
_entity.pdbx_description
1 polymer ?
#
loop_
_entity_poly.entity_id
_entity_poly.type
_entity_poly.pdbx_seq_one_letter_code
_entity_poly.pdbx_strand_id
1 'polypeptide(L)' 'MNLLNERTLKGTFFGNYKPRSDLPSVVEKYMSKELEVEKFITHTVPFSEINKAFEYMLRGEGLRCIIRMEE' A
#
# COMPACT_ATOMS: atom_id res chain seq x y z
N MET A 1 30.91 -19.77 5.16
CA MET A 1 30.25 -18.59 4.56
C MET A 1 29.66 -17.77 5.71
N ASN A 2 30.34 -16.71 6.15
CA ASN A 2 29.83 -15.84 7.22
C ASN A 2 28.83 -14.85 6.63
N LEU A 3 27.56 -15.25 6.61
CA LEU A 3 26.48 -14.49 5.98
C LEU A 3 26.23 -13.13 6.64
N LEU A 4 26.46 -13.02 7.96
CA LEU A 4 26.04 -11.86 8.72
C LEU A 4 27.16 -10.89 9.07
N ASN A 5 28.41 -11.32 9.28
CA ASN A 5 29.58 -10.43 9.52
C ASN A 5 29.21 -9.13 10.27
N GLU A 6 28.77 -9.24 11.52
CA GLU A 6 28.36 -8.13 12.41
C GLU A 6 27.13 -7.30 11.93
N ARG A 7 26.37 -7.78 10.96
CA ARG A 7 25.10 -7.20 10.51
C ARG A 7 23.92 -7.91 11.15
N THR A 8 22.81 -7.17 11.29
CA THR A 8 21.53 -7.73 11.74
C THR A 8 20.59 -7.90 10.57
N LEU A 9 20.06 -9.11 10.38
CA LEU A 9 18.93 -9.36 9.49
C LEU A 9 17.64 -9.36 10.32
N LYS A 10 16.67 -8.50 9.96
CA LYS A 10 15.34 -8.47 10.59
C LYS A 10 14.28 -8.71 9.53
N GLY A 11 13.38 -9.66 9.79
CA GLY A 11 12.13 -9.78 9.05
C GLY A 11 11.06 -8.89 9.67
N THR A 12 10.01 -8.60 8.90
CA THR A 12 8.82 -7.92 9.42
C THR A 12 7.57 -8.48 8.75
N PHE A 13 6.47 -8.48 9.49
CA PHE A 13 5.14 -8.72 8.96
C PHE A 13 4.35 -7.42 9.15
N PHE A 14 3.74 -6.93 8.07
CA PHE A 14 2.91 -5.72 8.10
C PHE A 14 3.63 -4.48 8.67
N GLY A 15 4.95 -4.38 8.49
CA GLY A 15 5.74 -3.26 9.02
C GLY A 15 5.86 -3.25 10.55
N ASN A 16 5.56 -4.36 11.22
CA ASN A 16 5.50 -4.49 12.68
C ASN A 16 4.38 -3.64 13.34
N TYR A 17 3.36 -3.29 12.57
CA TYR A 17 2.16 -2.63 13.07
C TYR A 17 1.12 -3.63 13.60
N LYS A 18 0.49 -3.31 14.72
CA LYS A 18 -0.70 -3.99 15.23
C LYS A 18 -1.95 -3.36 14.60
N PRO A 19 -2.77 -4.10 13.85
CA PRO A 19 -3.86 -3.52 13.07
C PRO A 19 -4.85 -2.66 13.86
N ARG A 20 -5.27 -3.08 15.06
CA ARG A 20 -6.28 -2.35 15.85
C ARG A 20 -5.73 -1.13 16.59
N SER A 21 -4.53 -1.24 17.16
CA SER A 21 -3.96 -0.17 17.99
C SER A 21 -3.18 0.85 17.17
N ASP A 22 -2.50 0.42 16.11
CA ASP A 22 -1.50 1.28 15.46
C ASP A 22 -2.00 1.89 14.15
N LEU A 23 -2.89 1.21 13.39
CA LEU A 23 -3.41 1.78 12.14
C LEU A 23 -4.15 3.12 12.30
N PRO A 24 -4.94 3.36 13.37
CA PRO A 24 -5.53 4.69 13.59
C PRO A 24 -4.49 5.81 13.57
N SER A 25 -3.31 5.59 14.17
CA SER A 25 -2.22 6.59 14.17
C SER A 25 -1.62 6.81 12.77
N VAL A 26 -1.62 5.80 11.91
CA VAL A 26 -1.18 5.92 10.50
C VAL A 26 -2.18 6.75 9.70
N VAL A 27 -3.48 6.58 9.95
CA VAL A 27 -4.53 7.42 9.35
C VAL A 27 -4.41 8.85 9.83
N GLU A 28 -4.17 9.09 11.12
CA GLU A 28 -3.93 10.43 11.68
C GLU A 28 -2.76 11.14 10.98
N LYS A 29 -1.66 10.42 10.71
CA LYS A 29 -0.52 10.95 9.94
C LYS A 29 -0.87 11.34 8.51
N TYR A 30 -1.76 10.59 7.87
CA TYR A 30 -2.30 10.98 6.57
C TYR A 30 -3.14 12.25 6.67
N MET A 31 -4.05 12.32 7.65
CA MET A 31 -4.91 13.48 7.88
C MET A 31 -4.12 14.75 8.25
N SER A 32 -3.02 14.60 9.00
CA SER A 32 -2.10 15.70 9.35
C SER A 32 -1.18 16.12 8.20
N LYS A 33 -1.27 15.46 7.04
CA LYS A 33 -0.39 15.65 5.87
C LYS A 33 1.09 15.30 6.12
N GLU A 34 1.40 14.60 7.21
CA GLU A 34 2.73 14.00 7.43
C GLU A 34 3.00 12.82 6.49
N LEU A 35 1.94 12.14 6.03
CA LEU A 35 2.01 10.99 5.15
C LEU A 35 1.23 11.26 3.85
N GLU A 36 1.93 11.22 2.72
CA GLU A 36 1.35 11.46 1.40
C GLU A 36 0.86 10.16 0.75
N VAL A 37 -0.38 9.77 1.04
CA VAL A 37 -0.99 8.53 0.51
C VAL A 37 -1.49 8.70 -0.93
N GLU A 38 -1.95 9.90 -1.29
CA GLU A 38 -2.61 10.15 -2.59
C GLU A 38 -1.69 9.87 -3.79
N LYS A 39 -0.37 10.09 -3.65
CA LYS A 39 0.63 9.87 -4.71
C LYS A 39 0.70 8.41 -5.19
N PHE A 40 0.25 7.47 -4.37
CA PHE A 40 0.23 6.05 -4.73
C PHE A 40 -1.00 5.69 -5.57
N ILE A 41 -2.03 6.54 -5.61
CA ILE A 41 -3.24 6.31 -6.39
C ILE A 41 -2.98 6.78 -7.82
N THR A 42 -2.85 5.82 -8.73
CA THR A 42 -2.55 6.10 -10.15
C THR A 42 -3.77 5.89 -11.05
N HIS A 43 -4.70 5.03 -10.64
CA HIS A 43 -5.90 4.69 -11.41
C HIS A 43 -7.10 4.64 -10.48
N THR A 44 -8.28 4.93 -11.03
CA THR A 44 -9.57 4.72 -10.37
C THR A 44 -10.51 4.10 -11.40
N VAL A 45 -11.15 2.99 -11.04
CA VAL A 45 -12.12 2.29 -11.90
C VAL A 45 -13.39 1.96 -11.11
N PRO A 46 -14.56 1.91 -11.75
CA PRO A 46 -15.75 1.36 -11.13
C PRO A 46 -15.61 -0.16 -10.93
N PHE A 47 -16.35 -0.72 -9.97
CA PHE A 47 -16.34 -2.16 -9.69
C PHE A 47 -16.76 -3.01 -10.91
N SER A 48 -17.62 -2.46 -11.79
CA SER A 48 -17.98 -3.08 -13.07
C SER A 48 -16.79 -3.32 -14.00
N GLU A 49 -15.72 -2.52 -13.87
CA GLU A 49 -14.48 -2.63 -14.64
C GLU A 49 -13.32 -3.25 -13.84
N ILE A 50 -13.59 -4.04 -12.78
CA ILE A 50 -12.53 -4.60 -11.91
C ILE A 50 -11.43 -5.35 -12.68
N ASN A 51 -11.75 -6.01 -13.79
CA ASN A 51 -10.77 -6.72 -14.62
C ASN A 51 -9.70 -5.79 -15.22
N LYS A 52 -10.06 -4.54 -15.52
CA LYS A 52 -9.12 -3.53 -16.02
C LYS A 52 -8.07 -3.15 -14.97
N ALA A 53 -8.41 -3.18 -13.68
CA ALA A 53 -7.44 -3.00 -12.61
C ALA A 53 -6.36 -4.10 -12.60
N PHE A 54 -6.74 -5.34 -12.94
CA PHE A 54 -5.77 -6.44 -13.10
C PHE A 54 -4.88 -6.23 -14.34
N GLU A 55 -5.45 -5.75 -15.44
CA GLU A 55 -4.65 -5.42 -16.64
C GLU A 55 -3.58 -4.36 -16.33
N TYR A 56 -3.95 -3.28 -15.63
CA TYR A 56 -3.00 -2.25 -15.19
C TYR A 56 -1.87 -2.84 -14.34
N MET A 57 -2.21 -3.71 -13.37
CA MET A 57 -1.23 -4.38 -12.52
C MET A 57 -0.26 -5.25 -13.33
N LEU A 58 -0.77 -6.07 -14.25
CA LEU A 58 0.04 -7.00 -15.04
C LEU A 58 0.96 -6.28 -16.04
N ARG A 59 0.52 -5.14 -16.58
CA ARG A 59 1.34 -4.30 -17.47
C ARG A 59 2.37 -3.44 -16.74
N GLY A 60 2.30 -3.37 -15.41
CA GLY A 60 3.11 -2.45 -14.62
C GLY A 60 2.70 -0.98 -14.80
N GLU A 61 1.46 -0.75 -15.22
CA GLU A 61 0.90 0.58 -15.40
C GLU A 61 0.33 1.08 -14.06
N GLY A 62 1.11 1.90 -13.35
CA GLY A 62 0.70 2.52 -12.10
C GLY A 62 1.10 1.77 -10.82
N LEU A 63 0.70 2.32 -9.67
CA LEU A 63 1.09 1.83 -8.34
C LEU A 63 -0.10 1.20 -7.61
N ARG A 64 -1.22 1.93 -7.48
CA ARG A 64 -2.48 1.43 -6.91
C ARG A 64 -3.66 1.90 -7.76
N CYS A 65 -4.66 1.03 -7.83
CA CYS A 65 -5.94 1.29 -8.47
C CYS A 65 -7.04 1.29 -7.41
N ILE A 66 -7.77 2.40 -7.27
CA ILE A 66 -8.96 2.45 -6.41
C ILE A 66 -10.14 1.85 -7.18
N ILE A 67 -10.86 0.93 -6.52
CA ILE A 67 -12.09 0.35 -7.05
C ILE A 67 -13.26 1.04 -6.35
N ARG A 68 -14.12 1.73 -7.10
CA ARG A 68 -15.31 2.38 -6.58
C ARG A 68 -16.52 1.45 -6.67
N MET A 69 -17.22 1.28 -5.56
CA MET A 69 -18.39 0.40 -5.46
C MET A 69 -19.66 1.03 -6.06
N GLU A 70 -19.72 2.36 -6.08
CA GLU A 70 -20.77 3.18 -6.69
C GLU A 70 -20.20 3.82 -7.98
N GLU A 71 -21.06 4.11 -8.97
CA GLU A 71 -20.66 4.83 -10.21
C GLU A 71 -20.13 6.24 -9.92
#